data_AF-A0A0V1GMD1-F1
#
_entry.id   AF-A0A0V1GMD1-F1
#
_cell.length_a   1.000
_cell.length_b   1.000
_cell.length_c   1.000
_cell.angle_alpha   90.00
_cell.angle_beta   90.00
_cell.angle_gamma   90.00
#
_symmetry.space_group_name_H-M   'P 1'
#
loop_
_entity.id
_entity.type
_entity.pdbx_description
1 polymer ?
#
loop_
_entity_poly.entity_id
_entity_poly.type
_entity_poly.pdbx_seq_one_letter_code
_entity_poly.pdbx_strand_id
1 'polypeptide(L)'
;LEKHLHLSTNKRNDFKEADIALEAEQRQFYRSSLDYVCVLQSVQERMKFEFVENLSSFLYSLLTFYHVGHVIHEDFKPYLDHVKYRVQKAKESYFATELETEEFRKKMLRLNSMSHPMEMCAGRVAIKQGYLYLCEKKNLVTTWTKYYCVYQKETRMFAIVPVTQTLIKDIKEA
;
A
#
# COMPACT_ATOMS: atom_id res chain seq x y z
N LEU A 1 -52.59 48.06 23.19
CA LEU A 1 -53.96 47.77 23.69
C LEU A 1 -54.13 48.06 25.18
N GLU A 2 -53.42 47.41 26.11
CA GLU A 2 -53.62 47.65 27.56
C GLU A 2 -53.49 49.13 27.99
N LYS A 3 -52.47 49.86 27.50
CA LYS A 3 -52.29 51.29 27.79
C LYS A 3 -53.48 52.18 27.36
N HIS A 4 -54.23 51.78 26.34
CA HIS A 4 -55.43 52.47 25.87
C HIS A 4 -56.64 52.22 26.75
N LEU A 5 -56.82 50.98 27.20
CA LEU A 5 -57.92 50.58 28.07
C LEU A 5 -57.85 51.25 29.46
N HIS A 6 -56.67 51.72 29.88
CA HIS A 6 -56.47 52.41 31.15
C HIS A 6 -56.73 53.94 31.13
N LEU A 7 -57.12 54.52 29.98
CA LEU A 7 -57.44 55.94 29.89
C LEU A 7 -58.83 56.23 30.48
N SER A 8 -58.89 57.07 31.51
CA SER A 8 -60.15 57.44 32.19
C SER A 8 -60.88 58.57 31.45
N THR A 9 -62.19 58.41 31.22
CA THR A 9 -63.06 59.43 30.61
C THR A 9 -63.40 60.60 31.55
N ASN A 10 -63.17 60.44 32.85
CA ASN A 10 -63.43 61.48 33.88
C ASN A 10 -62.30 62.51 34.02
N LYS A 11 -61.16 62.32 33.34
CA LYS A 11 -60.04 63.28 33.29
C LYS A 11 -59.94 63.86 31.88
N ARG A 12 -59.59 65.15 31.79
CA ARG A 12 -59.46 65.88 30.52
C ARG A 12 -58.19 65.43 29.77
N ASN A 13 -58.22 64.24 29.19
CA ASN A 13 -57.13 63.64 28.43
C ASN A 13 -57.27 63.96 26.93
N ASP A 14 -56.15 64.15 26.21
CA ASP A 14 -56.17 64.23 24.74
C ASP A 14 -56.13 62.82 24.16
N PHE A 15 -57.30 62.28 23.83
CA PHE A 15 -57.46 60.91 23.33
C PHE A 15 -56.93 60.73 21.90
N LYS A 16 -56.66 61.82 21.17
CA LYS A 16 -56.25 61.76 19.76
C LYS A 16 -54.92 61.07 19.56
N GLU A 17 -53.93 61.37 20.39
CA GLU A 17 -52.59 60.78 20.27
C GLU A 17 -52.62 59.28 20.56
N ALA A 18 -53.40 58.89 21.58
CA ALA A 18 -53.68 57.50 21.83
C ALA A 18 -54.31 56.89 20.57
N ASP A 19 -55.45 57.38 20.10
CA ASP A 19 -56.18 56.78 18.97
C ASP A 19 -55.30 56.61 17.71
N ILE A 20 -54.46 57.60 17.39
CA ILE A 20 -53.46 57.51 16.31
C ILE A 20 -52.47 56.35 16.53
N ALA A 21 -51.98 56.17 17.77
CA ALA A 21 -51.08 55.07 18.11
C ALA A 21 -51.77 53.70 18.01
N LEU A 22 -53.05 53.60 18.41
CA LEU A 22 -53.82 52.37 18.25
C LEU A 22 -54.03 52.01 16.78
N GLU A 23 -54.39 52.98 15.94
CA GLU A 23 -54.54 52.77 14.50
C GLU A 23 -53.22 52.38 13.82
N ALA A 24 -52.10 52.95 14.27
CA ALA A 24 -50.77 52.55 13.80
C ALA A 24 -50.44 51.10 14.19
N GLU A 25 -50.68 50.72 15.44
CA GLU A 25 -50.49 49.35 15.94
C GLU A 25 -51.41 48.34 15.23
N GLN A 26 -52.68 48.69 14.98
CA GLN A 26 -53.61 47.83 14.24
C GLN A 26 -53.15 47.60 12.80
N ARG A 27 -52.69 48.66 12.11
CA ARG A 27 -52.12 48.53 10.76
C ARG A 27 -50.86 47.69 10.75
N GLN A 28 -49.98 47.88 11.74
CA GLN A 28 -48.76 47.09 11.87
C GLN A 28 -49.06 45.61 12.15
N PHE A 29 -50.02 45.33 13.02
CA PHE A 29 -50.49 43.98 13.31
C PHE A 29 -51.08 43.30 12.08
N TYR A 30 -51.93 44.01 11.32
CA TYR A 30 -52.54 43.50 10.10
C TYR A 30 -51.47 43.17 9.05
N ARG A 31 -50.51 44.08 8.84
CA ARG A 31 -49.38 43.84 7.93
C ARG A 31 -48.56 42.62 8.35
N SER A 32 -48.19 42.54 9.62
CA SER A 32 -47.39 41.42 10.15
C SER A 32 -48.13 40.09 10.04
N SER A 33 -49.45 40.10 10.21
CA SER A 33 -50.30 38.91 10.06
C SER A 33 -50.37 38.44 8.60
N LEU A 34 -50.49 39.36 7.64
CA LEU A 34 -50.44 39.04 6.21
C LEU A 34 -49.07 38.48 5.80
N ASP A 35 -47.98 39.12 6.26
CA ASP A 35 -46.61 38.64 5.99
C ASP A 35 -46.43 37.21 6.53
N TYR A 36 -46.94 36.92 7.73
CA TYR A 36 -46.91 35.57 8.29
C TYR A 36 -47.66 34.54 7.43
N VAL A 37 -48.86 34.87 6.94
CA VAL A 37 -49.63 33.99 6.04
C VAL A 37 -48.86 33.76 4.73
N CYS A 38 -48.24 34.79 4.16
CA CYS A 38 -47.41 34.65 2.96
C CYS A 38 -46.19 33.74 3.20
N VAL A 39 -45.51 33.87 4.35
CA VAL A 39 -44.40 32.98 4.71
C VAL A 39 -44.89 31.53 4.86
N LEU A 40 -46.02 31.31 5.53
CA LEU A 40 -46.60 29.97 5.67
C LEU A 40 -46.91 29.34 4.30
N GLN A 41 -47.50 30.10 3.38
CA GLN A 41 -47.75 29.63 2.01
C GLN A 41 -46.44 29.31 1.28
N SER A 42 -45.44 30.19 1.38
CA SER A 42 -44.13 29.94 0.77
C SER A 42 -43.50 28.64 1.27
N VAL A 43 -43.55 28.39 2.58
CA VAL A 43 -43.05 27.13 3.17
C VAL A 43 -43.83 25.93 2.64
N GLN A 44 -45.17 26.00 2.60
CA GLN A 44 -46.00 24.92 2.08
C GLN A 44 -45.71 24.62 0.61
N GLU A 45 -45.54 25.63 -0.24
CA GLU A 45 -45.19 25.43 -1.65
C GLU A 45 -43.80 24.81 -1.82
N ARG A 46 -42.81 25.25 -1.04
CA ARG A 46 -41.44 24.70 -1.07
C ARG A 46 -41.39 23.23 -0.65
N MET A 47 -42.16 22.87 0.39
CA MET A 47 -42.25 21.48 0.84
C MET A 47 -42.76 20.51 -0.23
N LYS A 48 -43.55 20.98 -1.21
CA LYS A 48 -44.06 20.12 -2.30
C LYS A 48 -42.97 19.59 -3.22
N PHE A 49 -41.85 20.31 -3.36
CA PHE A 49 -40.79 19.94 -4.31
C PHE A 49 -39.41 19.74 -3.67
N GLU A 50 -39.04 20.49 -2.62
CA GLU A 50 -37.67 20.48 -2.09
C GLU A 50 -37.23 19.09 -1.61
N PHE A 51 -38.13 18.31 -1.00
CA PHE A 51 -37.81 16.94 -0.59
C PHE A 51 -37.48 16.06 -1.79
N VAL A 52 -38.31 16.13 -2.83
CA VAL A 52 -38.15 15.32 -4.05
C VAL A 52 -36.90 15.73 -4.81
N GLU A 53 -36.64 17.03 -4.92
CA GLU A 53 -35.44 17.58 -5.57
C GLU A 53 -34.16 17.12 -4.87
N ASN A 54 -34.10 17.25 -3.54
CA ASN A 54 -32.96 16.79 -2.75
C ASN A 54 -32.75 15.27 -2.88
N LEU A 55 -33.83 14.48 -2.78
CA LEU A 55 -33.75 13.03 -2.90
C LEU A 55 -33.34 12.59 -4.31
N SER A 56 -33.90 13.22 -5.35
CA SER A 56 -33.58 12.92 -6.74
C SER A 56 -32.13 13.22 -7.07
N SER A 57 -31.62 14.38 -6.65
CA SER A 57 -30.21 14.77 -6.81
C SER A 57 -29.26 13.77 -6.13
N PHE A 58 -29.61 13.34 -4.91
CA PHE A 58 -28.85 12.30 -4.21
C PHE A 58 -28.85 10.96 -4.95
N LEU A 59 -30.02 10.48 -5.37
CA LEU A 59 -30.15 9.22 -6.09
C LEU A 59 -29.40 9.23 -7.42
N TYR A 60 -29.47 10.34 -8.16
CA TYR A 60 -28.73 10.51 -9.40
C TYR A 60 -27.21 10.45 -9.17
N SER A 61 -26.73 11.13 -8.13
CA SER A 61 -25.32 11.10 -7.74
C SER A 61 -24.88 9.69 -7.34
N LEU A 62 -25.70 8.97 -6.58
CA LEU A 62 -25.44 7.60 -6.16
C LEU A 62 -25.37 6.64 -7.35
N LEU A 63 -26.32 6.71 -8.27
CA LEU A 63 -26.34 5.89 -9.48
C LEU A 63 -25.11 6.16 -10.36
N THR A 64 -24.77 7.44 -10.53
CA THR A 64 -23.59 7.85 -11.29
C THR A 64 -22.30 7.33 -10.64
N PHE A 65 -22.18 7.44 -9.31
CA PHE A 65 -21.04 6.92 -8.57
C PHE A 65 -20.84 5.41 -8.80
N TYR A 66 -21.91 4.61 -8.68
CA TYR A 66 -21.81 3.17 -8.92
C TYR A 66 -21.51 2.82 -10.38
N HIS A 67 -22.10 3.56 -11.33
CA HIS A 67 -21.83 3.36 -12.74
C HIS A 67 -20.36 3.63 -13.08
N VAL A 68 -19.83 4.77 -12.65
CA VAL A 68 -18.42 5.15 -12.83
C VAL A 68 -17.51 4.15 -12.13
N GLY A 69 -17.84 3.75 -10.89
CA GLY A 69 -17.07 2.75 -10.16
C GLY A 69 -16.98 1.40 -10.88
N HIS A 70 -18.09 0.96 -11.49
CA HIS A 70 -18.10 -0.26 -12.30
C HIS A 70 -17.23 -0.13 -13.56
N VAL A 71 -17.32 0.99 -14.28
CA VAL A 71 -16.49 1.24 -15.47
C VAL A 71 -15.01 1.23 -15.11
N ILE A 72 -14.62 1.95 -14.05
CA ILE A 72 -13.23 1.97 -13.54
C ILE A 72 -12.76 0.55 -13.18
N HIS A 73 -13.61 -0.24 -12.52
CA HIS A 73 -13.26 -1.61 -12.17
C HIS A 73 -13.01 -2.48 -13.41
N GLU A 74 -13.87 -2.43 -14.42
CA GLU A 74 -13.69 -3.19 -15.65
C GLU A 74 -12.44 -2.72 -16.43
N ASP A 75 -12.13 -1.41 -16.44
CA ASP A 75 -10.90 -0.88 -17.03
C ASP A 75 -9.64 -1.39 -16.30
N PHE A 76 -9.72 -1.60 -14.98
CA PHE A 76 -8.59 -2.06 -14.16
C PHE A 76 -8.41 -3.59 -14.14
N LYS A 77 -9.46 -4.34 -14.49
CA LYS A 77 -9.48 -5.80 -14.45
C LYS A 77 -8.37 -6.48 -15.26
N PRO A 78 -8.03 -6.06 -16.50
CA PRO A 78 -6.92 -6.65 -17.25
C PRO A 78 -5.57 -6.52 -16.53
N TYR A 79 -5.35 -5.41 -15.83
CA TYR A 79 -4.15 -5.22 -15.02
C TYR A 79 -4.11 -6.18 -13.84
N LEU A 80 -5.22 -6.35 -13.11
CA LEU A 80 -5.32 -7.31 -12.00
C LEU A 80 -5.09 -8.75 -12.47
N ASP A 81 -5.67 -9.12 -13.61
CA ASP A 81 -5.46 -10.44 -14.22
C ASP A 81 -3.99 -10.65 -14.61
N HIS A 82 -3.33 -9.62 -15.16
CA HIS A 82 -1.92 -9.66 -15.47
C HIS A 82 -1.04 -9.85 -14.21
N VAL A 83 -1.36 -9.12 -13.13
CA VAL A 83 -0.66 -9.29 -11.83
C VAL A 83 -0.83 -10.73 -11.33
N LYS A 84 -2.05 -11.26 -11.36
CA LYS A 84 -2.34 -12.65 -10.96
C LYS A 84 -1.54 -13.65 -11.79
N TYR A 85 -1.48 -13.46 -13.11
CA TYR A 85 -0.68 -14.28 -14.01
C TYR A 85 0.82 -14.24 -13.64
N ARG A 86 1.38 -13.06 -13.39
CA ARG A 86 2.79 -12.93 -13.03
C ARG A 86 3.13 -13.60 -11.71
N VAL A 87 2.27 -13.49 -10.71
CA VAL A 87 2.43 -14.18 -9.42
C VAL A 87 2.45 -15.69 -9.62
N GLN A 88 1.52 -16.22 -10.42
CA GLN A 88 1.46 -17.65 -10.73
C GLN A 88 2.72 -18.13 -11.46
N LYS A 89 3.20 -17.37 -12.44
CA LYS A 89 4.45 -17.67 -13.16
C LYS A 89 5.67 -17.65 -12.24
N ALA A 90 5.74 -16.71 -11.30
CA ALA A 90 6.82 -16.66 -10.32
C ALA A 90 6.80 -17.90 -9.40
N LYS A 91 5.61 -18.34 -8.98
CA LYS A 91 5.42 -19.56 -8.19
C LYS A 91 5.87 -20.81 -8.96
N GLU A 92 5.51 -20.93 -10.24
CA GLU A 92 5.95 -22.03 -11.10
C GLU A 92 7.48 -22.04 -11.28
N SER A 93 8.08 -20.86 -11.51
CA SER A 93 9.53 -20.73 -11.63
C SER A 93 10.27 -21.13 -10.35
N TYR A 94 9.71 -20.83 -9.18
CA TYR A 94 10.26 -21.25 -7.89
C TYR A 94 10.30 -22.77 -7.78
N PHE A 95 9.17 -23.46 -8.02
CA PHE A 95 9.13 -24.91 -7.92
C PHE A 95 10.03 -25.63 -8.94
N ALA A 96 10.15 -25.07 -10.15
CA ALA A 96 11.09 -25.58 -11.14
C ALA A 96 12.55 -25.48 -10.64
N THR A 97 12.92 -24.31 -10.11
CA THR A 97 14.28 -24.08 -9.57
C THR A 97 14.57 -24.96 -8.35
N GLU A 98 13.58 -25.14 -7.47
CA GLU A 98 13.68 -26.01 -6.30
C GLU A 98 13.94 -27.47 -6.72
N LEU A 99 13.20 -27.97 -7.71
CA LEU A 99 13.39 -29.32 -8.25
C LEU A 99 14.79 -29.49 -8.85
N GLU A 100 15.22 -28.56 -9.71
CA GLU A 100 16.55 -28.58 -10.32
C GLU A 100 17.67 -28.56 -9.26
N THR A 101 17.49 -27.76 -8.21
CA THR A 101 18.44 -27.65 -7.10
C THR A 101 18.53 -28.94 -6.31
N GLU A 102 17.40 -29.59 -6.04
CA GLU A 102 17.35 -30.87 -5.35
C GLU A 102 17.95 -32.02 -6.18
N GLU A 103 17.72 -32.04 -7.49
CA GLU A 103 18.37 -33.00 -8.40
C GLU A 103 19.88 -32.79 -8.45
N PHE A 104 20.33 -31.54 -8.57
CA PHE A 104 21.75 -31.19 -8.53
C PHE A 104 22.39 -31.59 -7.20
N ARG A 105 21.73 -31.32 -6.07
CA ARG A 105 22.17 -31.73 -4.73
C ARG A 105 22.36 -33.24 -4.65
N LYS A 106 21.37 -34.03 -5.10
CA LYS A 106 21.45 -35.50 -5.13
C LYS A 106 22.61 -35.97 -6.00
N LYS A 107 22.81 -35.36 -7.18
CA LYS A 107 23.93 -35.68 -8.08
C LYS A 107 25.29 -35.42 -7.42
N MET A 108 25.45 -34.26 -6.77
CA MET A 108 26.69 -33.88 -6.08
C MET A 108 26.99 -34.80 -4.89
N LEU A 109 25.98 -35.16 -4.09
CA LEU A 109 26.14 -36.13 -3.00
C LEU A 109 26.58 -37.51 -3.50
N ARG A 110 25.98 -37.99 -4.60
CA ARG A 110 26.40 -39.26 -5.23
C ARG A 110 27.85 -39.19 -5.70
N LEU A 111 28.24 -38.12 -6.40
CA LEU A 111 29.63 -37.93 -6.84
C LEU A 111 30.61 -37.90 -5.67
N ASN A 112 30.25 -37.26 -4.55
CA ASN A 112 31.10 -37.19 -3.36
C ASN A 112 31.21 -38.54 -2.63
N SER A 113 30.18 -39.40 -2.71
CA SER A 113 30.22 -40.77 -2.14
C SER A 113 31.07 -41.76 -2.95
N MET A 114 31.46 -41.40 -4.18
CA MET A 114 32.40 -42.21 -4.96
C MET A 114 33.81 -42.02 -4.39
N SER A 115 34.54 -43.11 -4.18
CA SER A 115 35.83 -43.09 -3.47
C SER A 115 36.91 -42.25 -4.15
N HIS A 116 36.86 -42.05 -5.48
CA HIS A 116 37.84 -41.28 -6.25
C HIS A 116 37.16 -40.39 -7.33
N PRO A 117 36.49 -39.28 -6.97
CA PRO A 117 35.80 -38.43 -7.94
C PRO A 117 36.77 -37.75 -8.93
N MET A 118 38.02 -37.54 -8.50
CA MET A 118 39.02 -36.78 -9.24
C MET A 118 39.83 -37.62 -10.25
N GLU A 119 39.93 -38.95 -10.05
CA GLU A 119 40.65 -39.83 -10.98
C GLU A 119 39.96 -39.94 -12.35
N MET A 120 38.63 -39.81 -12.41
CA MET A 120 37.87 -39.83 -13.66
C MET A 120 38.22 -38.66 -14.61
N CYS A 121 38.77 -37.56 -14.07
CA CYS A 121 39.15 -36.37 -14.84
C CYS A 121 40.67 -36.17 -14.94
N ALA A 122 41.48 -36.89 -14.15
CA ALA A 122 42.91 -36.59 -13.96
C ALA A 122 43.78 -36.62 -15.24
N GLY A 123 43.35 -37.34 -16.28
CA GLY A 123 44.03 -37.42 -17.58
C GLY A 123 43.59 -36.38 -18.62
N ARG A 124 42.46 -35.69 -18.43
CA ARG A 124 41.85 -34.81 -19.45
C ARG A 124 41.88 -33.32 -19.15
N VAL A 125 42.19 -32.89 -17.93
CA VAL A 125 42.08 -31.47 -17.56
C VAL A 125 43.39 -30.73 -17.81
N ALA A 126 43.33 -29.67 -18.63
CA ALA A 126 44.46 -28.79 -18.95
C ALA A 126 44.95 -27.97 -17.75
N ILE A 127 44.07 -27.74 -16.76
CA ILE A 127 44.31 -26.98 -15.53
C ILE A 127 44.08 -27.88 -14.32
N LYS A 128 45.09 -28.06 -13.47
CA LYS A 128 44.96 -28.73 -12.18
C LYS A 128 44.98 -27.69 -11.07
N GLN A 129 43.97 -27.70 -10.21
CA GLN A 129 43.87 -26.74 -9.12
C GLN A 129 43.38 -27.39 -7.83
N GLY A 130 43.87 -26.91 -6.70
CA GLY A 130 43.50 -27.45 -5.40
C GLY A 130 44.36 -26.91 -4.27
N TYR A 131 44.02 -27.31 -3.04
CA TYR A 131 44.80 -26.96 -1.87
C TYR A 131 45.97 -27.93 -1.68
N LEU A 132 47.17 -27.38 -1.53
CA LEU A 132 48.38 -28.13 -1.20
C LEU A 132 48.98 -27.59 0.09
N TYR A 133 49.59 -28.47 0.87
CA TYR A 133 50.39 -28.08 2.02
C TYR A 133 51.86 -28.11 1.65
N LEU A 134 52.53 -26.97 1.80
CA LEU A 134 53.98 -26.87 1.62
C LEU A 134 54.66 -27.10 2.97
N CYS A 135 55.58 -28.06 3.02
CA CYS A 135 56.37 -28.39 4.20
C CYS A 135 57.69 -27.62 4.15
N GLU A 136 57.90 -26.73 5.11
CA GLU A 136 59.18 -26.06 5.33
C GLU A 136 59.84 -26.64 6.59
N LYS A 137 61.08 -27.11 6.47
CA LYS A 137 61.91 -27.54 7.61
C LYS A 137 63.02 -26.51 7.83
N LYS A 138 62.99 -25.83 8.97
CA LYS A 138 64.02 -24.86 9.39
C LYS A 138 64.41 -25.15 10.83
N ASN A 139 65.70 -25.38 11.08
CA ASN A 139 66.33 -25.54 12.41
C ASN A 139 65.49 -26.34 13.42
N LEU A 140 65.30 -27.64 13.16
CA LEU A 140 64.51 -28.61 13.95
C LEU A 140 62.99 -28.37 14.02
N VAL A 141 62.47 -27.30 13.44
CA VAL A 141 61.03 -27.03 13.35
C VAL A 141 60.51 -27.37 11.96
N THR A 142 59.38 -28.08 11.90
CA THR A 142 58.65 -28.38 10.66
C THR A 142 57.35 -27.57 10.66
N THR A 143 57.17 -26.74 9.64
CA THR A 143 55.95 -25.94 9.44
C THR A 143 55.24 -26.36 8.17
N TRP A 144 53.92 -26.60 8.25
CA TRP A 144 53.07 -26.89 7.11
C TRP A 144 52.16 -25.70 6.83
N THR A 145 52.28 -25.11 5.64
CA THR A 145 51.49 -23.94 5.25
C THR A 145 50.56 -24.31 4.10
N LYS A 146 49.27 -23.95 4.22
CA LYS A 146 48.25 -24.24 3.20
C LYS A 146 48.27 -23.17 2.10
N TYR A 147 48.38 -23.62 0.87
CA TYR A 147 48.33 -22.78 -0.34
C TYR A 147 47.23 -23.27 -1.28
N TYR A 148 46.61 -22.36 -2.01
CA TYR A 148 45.82 -22.71 -3.19
C TYR A 148 46.74 -22.65 -4.41
N CYS A 149 46.89 -23.78 -5.09
CA CYS A 149 47.82 -23.93 -6.18
C CYS A 149 47.07 -24.21 -7.48
N VAL A 150 47.50 -23.57 -8.57
CA VAL A 150 46.96 -23.76 -9.92
C VAL A 150 48.11 -24.06 -10.87
N TYR A 151 48.03 -25.18 -11.58
CA TYR A 151 48.97 -25.60 -12.59
C TYR A 151 48.29 -25.69 -13.96
N GLN A 152 48.82 -24.99 -14.95
CA GLN A 152 48.32 -25.05 -16.33
C GLN A 152 49.35 -25.79 -17.21
N LYS A 153 48.94 -26.93 -17.79
CA LYS A 153 49.82 -27.84 -18.53
C LYS A 153 50.38 -27.22 -19.82
N GLU A 154 49.56 -26.44 -20.53
CA GLU A 154 49.89 -25.86 -21.84
C GLU A 154 50.97 -24.79 -21.74
N THR A 155 50.80 -23.86 -20.80
CA THR A 155 51.71 -22.73 -20.57
C THR A 155 52.84 -23.09 -19.59
N ARG A 156 52.76 -24.25 -18.93
CA ARG A 156 53.65 -24.70 -17.85
C ARG A 156 53.76 -23.69 -16.70
N MET A 157 52.71 -22.89 -16.50
CA MET A 157 52.65 -21.92 -15.42
C MET A 157 52.14 -22.57 -14.14
N PHE A 158 52.82 -22.27 -13.03
CA PHE A 158 52.42 -22.67 -11.69
C PHE A 158 52.21 -21.42 -10.83
N ALA A 159 50.97 -21.19 -10.41
CA ALA A 159 50.59 -20.10 -9.53
C ALA A 159 50.30 -20.64 -8.13
N ILE A 160 50.85 -19.98 -7.12
CA ILE A 160 50.67 -20.30 -5.71
C ILE A 160 50.06 -19.08 -5.04
N VAL A 161 48.91 -19.25 -4.38
CA VAL A 161 48.24 -18.18 -3.64
C VAL A 161 48.21 -18.56 -2.15
N PRO A 162 48.80 -17.73 -1.25
CA PRO A 162 48.73 -17.97 0.18
C PRO A 162 47.29 -17.91 0.67
N VAL A 163 46.87 -18.91 1.45
CA VAL A 163 45.54 -18.91 2.07
C VAL A 163 45.64 -18.15 3.38
N THR A 164 45.19 -16.90 3.40
CA THR A 164 44.99 -16.16 4.65
C THR A 164 43.82 -16.78 5.41
N GLN A 165 44.08 -17.44 6.53
CA GLN A 165 43.04 -17.87 7.47
C GLN A 165 42.43 -16.64 8.15
N THR A 166 41.46 -16.00 7.51
CA THR A 166 40.51 -15.15 8.23
C THR A 166 39.55 -16.07 8.99
N LEU A 167 39.62 -16.04 10.32
CA LEU A 167 38.62 -16.64 11.19
C LEU A 167 37.26 -16.00 10.86
N ILE A 168 36.44 -16.68 10.07
CA ILE A 168 35.02 -16.35 9.96
C ILE A 168 34.44 -16.72 11.33
N LYS A 169 34.23 -15.72 12.19
CA LYS A 169 33.38 -15.89 13.36
C LYS A 169 31.98 -16.16 12.83
N ASP A 170 31.45 -17.33 13.14
CA ASP A 170 30.09 -17.74 12.82
C ASP A 170 29.11 -16.61 13.18
N ILE A 171 28.48 -16.02 12.17
CA ILE A 171 27.23 -15.28 12.36
C ILE A 171 26.18 -16.36 12.60
N LYS A 172 25.93 -16.66 13.89
CA LYS A 172 24.76 -17.43 14.29
C LYS A 172 23.52 -16.69 13.81
N GLU A 173 22.68 -17.47 13.13
CA GLU A 173 21.39 -17.13 12.57
C GLU A 173 20.47 -16.42 13.59
N ALA A 174 19.74 -15.42 13.11
CA ALA A 174 18.59 -14.81 13.75
C ALA A 174 17.31 -15.35 13.09
#